data_AF-A0A2V9VD90-F1
#
_entry.id   AF-A0A2V9VD90-F1
#
_cell.length_a   1.000
_cell.length_b   1.000
_cell.length_c   1.000
_cell.angle_alpha   90.00
_cell.angle_beta   90.00
_cell.angle_gamma   90.00
#
_symmetry.space_group_name_H-M   'P 1'
#
loop_
_entity.id
_entity.type
_entity.pdbx_description
1 polymer ?
#
loop_
_entity_poly.entity_id
_entity_poly.type
_entity_poly.pdbx_seq_one_letter_code
_entity_poly.pdbx_strand_id
1 'polypeptide(L)' 'MKRTPVEVPEALFAQLREIFNEPQMVELTATIAWENYRARFDHAFGIEGEGFSEGAFCALPVGAAHRP' A
#
# COMPACT_ATOMS: atom_id res chain seq x y z
N MET A 1 0.48 -7.59 7.62
CA MET A 1 1.27 -8.62 6.92
C MET A 1 0.62 -8.92 5.57
N LYS A 2 1.37 -9.11 4.47
CA LYS A 2 0.81 -9.57 3.17
C LYS A 2 0.70 -11.10 3.12
N ARG A 3 -0.14 -11.61 2.21
CA ARG A 3 -0.30 -13.05 1.91
C ARG A 3 1.01 -13.66 1.39
N THR A 4 1.36 -14.85 1.88
CA THR A 4 2.54 -15.63 1.44
C THR A 4 2.08 -17.06 1.11
N PRO A 5 2.29 -17.58 -0.12
CA PRO A 5 2.99 -16.93 -1.24
C PRO A 5 2.20 -15.76 -1.83
N VAL A 6 2.94 -14.85 -2.48
CA VAL A 6 2.34 -13.76 -3.27
C VAL A 6 2.01 -14.30 -4.65
N GLU A 7 0.75 -14.15 -5.03
CA GLU A 7 0.27 -14.35 -6.40
C GLU A 7 -0.42 -13.06 -6.83
N VAL A 8 0.02 -12.51 -7.96
CA VAL A 8 -0.52 -11.29 -8.55
C VAL A 8 -1.16 -11.66 -9.90
N PRO A 9 -2.48 -11.51 -10.07
CA PRO A 9 -3.14 -11.86 -11.32
C PRO A 9 -2.68 -10.96 -12.47
N GLU A 10 -2.51 -11.53 -13.68
CA GLU A 10 -2.17 -10.74 -14.88
C GLU A 10 -3.23 -9.68 -15.19
N ALA A 11 -4.51 -9.97 -14.90
CA ALA A 11 -5.60 -9.01 -15.06
C ALA A 11 -5.38 -7.71 -14.27
N LEU A 12 -4.66 -7.76 -13.14
CA LEU A 12 -4.28 -6.57 -12.39
C LEU A 12 -3.16 -5.79 -13.09
N PHE A 13 -2.15 -6.48 -13.62
CA PHE A 13 -1.10 -5.84 -14.42
C PHE A 13 -1.66 -5.16 -15.66
N ALA A 14 -2.62 -5.78 -16.34
CA ALA A 14 -3.32 -5.19 -17.47
C ALA A 14 -3.98 -3.85 -17.09
N GLN A 15 -4.75 -3.82 -16.00
CA GLN A 15 -5.38 -2.59 -15.51
C GLN A 15 -4.37 -1.53 -15.08
N LEU A 16 -3.28 -1.93 -14.42
CA LEU A 16 -2.25 -0.97 -13.98
C LEU A 16 -1.53 -0.32 -15.17
N ARG A 17 -1.30 -1.06 -16.26
CA ARG A 17 -0.69 -0.53 -17.48
C ARG A 17 -1.56 0.48 -18.24
N GLU A 18 -2.86 0.55 -17.95
CA GLU A 18 -3.74 1.61 -18.47
C GLU A 18 -3.45 2.96 -17.81
N ILE A 19 -2.82 2.95 -16.62
CA ILE A 19 -2.58 4.13 -15.78
C ILE A 19 -1.09 4.47 -15.69
N PHE A 20 -0.23 3.46 -15.67
CA PHE A 20 1.21 3.59 -15.44
C PHE A 20 2.03 3.13 -16.65
N ASN A 21 3.08 3.90 -16.95
CA ASN A 21 4.11 3.46 -17.88
C ASN A 21 5.12 2.50 -17.21
N GLU A 22 5.99 1.87 -18.01
CA GLU A 22 6.95 0.88 -17.52
C GLU A 22 7.88 1.41 -16.39
N PRO A 23 8.50 2.60 -16.48
CA PRO A 23 9.24 3.17 -15.35
C PRO A 23 8.41 3.31 -14.08
N GLN A 24 7.17 3.80 -14.18
CA GLN A 24 6.27 3.94 -13.03
C GLN A 24 5.86 2.58 -12.45
N MET A 25 5.72 1.54 -13.28
CA MET A 25 5.47 0.18 -12.81
C MET A 25 6.66 -0.36 -11.99
N VAL A 26 7.89 -0.05 -12.41
CA VAL A 26 9.11 -0.39 -11.65
C VAL A 26 9.12 0.34 -10.32
N GLU A 27 8.87 1.64 -10.31
CA GLU A 27 8.81 2.45 -9.09
C GLU A 27 7.75 1.94 -8.11
N LEU A 28 6.52 1.70 -8.60
CA LEU A 28 5.42 1.17 -7.80
C LEU A 28 5.79 -0.17 -7.16
N THR A 29 6.38 -1.08 -7.93
CA THR A 29 6.80 -2.39 -7.45
C THR A 29 7.91 -2.27 -6.41
N ALA A 30 8.88 -1.38 -6.62
CA ALA A 30 9.97 -1.12 -5.66
C ALA A 30 9.44 -0.56 -4.34
N THR A 31 8.50 0.41 -4.38
CA THR A 31 7.86 0.94 -3.17
C THR A 31 7.09 -0.13 -2.42
N ILE A 32 6.33 -0.98 -3.12
CA ILE A 32 5.62 -2.11 -2.50
C ILE A 32 6.60 -3.07 -1.82
N ALA A 33 7.72 -3.39 -2.46
CA ALA A 33 8.75 -4.25 -1.87
C ALA A 33 9.36 -3.62 -0.62
N TRP A 34 9.70 -2.33 -0.67
CA TRP A 34 10.25 -1.58 0.46
C TRP A 34 9.30 -1.56 1.66
N GLU A 35 8.03 -1.22 1.46
CA GLU A 35 7.04 -1.18 2.54
C GLU A 35 6.79 -2.58 3.13
N ASN A 36 6.82 -3.63 2.31
CA ASN A 36 6.73 -4.99 2.81
C ASN A 36 7.93 -5.40 3.67
N TYR A 37 9.15 -4.99 3.28
CA TYR A 37 10.35 -5.20 4.08
C TYR A 37 10.25 -4.45 5.40
N ARG A 38 9.99 -3.14 5.35
CA ARG A 38 9.89 -2.27 6.52
C ARG A 38 8.84 -2.78 7.50
N ALA A 39 7.65 -3.13 7.02
CA ALA A 39 6.59 -3.68 7.88
C ALA A 39 6.97 -5.00 8.57
N ARG A 40 7.72 -5.88 7.88
CA ARG A 40 8.20 -7.14 8.47
C ARG A 40 9.31 -6.90 9.48
N PHE A 41 10.23 -5.97 9.17
CA PHE A 41 11.30 -5.55 10.06
C PHE A 41 10.71 -4.94 11.34
N ASP A 42 9.85 -3.93 11.22
CA ASP A 42 9.24 -3.23 12.34
C ASP A 42 8.47 -4.21 13.24
N HIS A 43 7.67 -5.11 12.64
CA HIS A 43 6.95 -6.14 13.39
C HIS A 43 7.88 -7.11 14.11
N ALA A 44 9.00 -7.53 13.50
CA ALA A 44 9.94 -8.46 14.12
C ALA A 44 10.64 -7.85 15.36
N PHE A 45 10.85 -6.54 15.36
CA PHE A 45 11.49 -5.81 16.46
C PHE A 45 10.51 -5.11 17.41
N GLY A 46 9.20 -5.23 17.18
CA GLY A 46 8.18 -4.55 17.99
C GLY A 46 8.26 -3.02 17.89
N ILE A 47 8.67 -2.50 16.74
CA ILE A 47 8.71 -1.06 16.48
C ILE A 47 7.28 -0.57 16.24
N GLU A 48 6.82 0.36 17.08
CA GLU A 48 5.49 0.96 17.02
C GLU A 48 5.55 2.42 16.52
N GLY A 49 4.38 3.02 16.30
CA GLY A 49 4.30 4.42 15.90
C GLY A 49 4.62 5.36 17.06
N GLU A 50 5.26 6.49 16.76
CA GLU A 50 5.69 7.52 17.72
C GLU A 50 4.53 8.38 18.31
N GLY A 51 3.28 7.97 18.15
CA GLY A 51 2.13 8.68 18.75
C GLY A 51 1.79 10.06 18.18
N PHE A 52 2.41 10.52 17.08
CA PHE A 52 2.17 11.86 16.51
C PHE A 52 0.71 12.18 16.12
N SER A 53 -0.16 11.17 16.05
CA SER A 53 -1.58 11.30 15.72
C SER A 53 -2.49 10.79 16.85
N GLU A 54 -1.98 10.68 18.07
CA GLU A 54 -2.78 10.29 19.23
C GLU A 54 -3.93 11.30 19.45
N GLY A 55 -5.16 10.79 19.55
CA GLY A 55 -6.37 11.62 19.66
C GLY A 55 -6.81 12.30 18.35
N ALA A 56 -6.06 12.19 17.26
CA ALA A 56 -6.48 12.66 15.94
C ALA A 56 -7.47 11.68 15.30
N PHE A 57 -8.36 12.21 14.44
CA PHE A 57 -9.27 11.39 13.63
C PHE A 57 -9.17 11.79 12.16
N CYS A 58 -9.34 10.83 11.26
CA CYS A 58 -9.36 11.10 9.82
C CYS A 58 -10.80 11.46 9.42
N ALA A 59 -11.08 12.74 9.20
CA ALA A 59 -12.39 13.19 8.73
C ALA A 59 -12.63 12.71 7.30
N LEU A 60 -13.70 11.95 7.07
CA LEU A 60 -14.10 11.59 5.72
C LEU A 60 -14.58 12.84 4.96
N PRO A 61 -14.21 13.02 3.68
CA PRO A 61 -14.70 14.14 2.90
C PRO A 61 -16.21 14.03 2.69
N VAL A 62 -16.92 15.15 2.86
CA VAL A 62 -18.35 15.26 2.61
C VAL A 62 -18.59 15.13 1.10
N GLY A 63 -18.89 13.91 0.64
CA GLY A 63 -19.06 13.58 -0.78
C GLY A 63 -18.59 12.18 -1.18
N ALA A 64 -17.86 11.45 -0.32
CA ALA A 64 -17.45 10.07 -0.57
C ALA A 64 -18.59 9.03 -0.37
N ALA A 65 -19.85 9.47 -0.42
CA ALA A 65 -20.98 8.55 -0.47
C ALA A 65 -21.11 7.99 -1.89
N HIS A 66 -20.63 6.76 -2.07
CA HIS A 66 -21.02 5.81 -3.12
C HIS A 66 -20.76 6.24 -4.58
N ARG A 67 -19.65 5.76 -5.15
CA ARG A 67 -19.59 5.49 -6.59
C ARG A 67 -20.24 4.09 -6.78
N PRO A 68 -21.24 3.92 -7.66
CA PRO A 68 -21.87 2.61 -7.90
C PRO A 68 -20.86 1.60 -8.43
#